data_AF-A0A2R6KL96-F1
#
_entry.id   AF-A0A2R6KL96-F1
#
_cell.length_a   1.000
_cell.length_b   1.000
_cell.length_c   1.000
_cell.angle_alpha   90.00
_cell.angle_beta   90.00
_cell.angle_gamma   90.00
#
_symmetry.space_group_name_H-M   'P 1'
#
loop_
_entity.id
_entity.type
_entity.pdbx_description
1 polymer ?
#
loop_
_entity_poly.entity_id
_entity_poly.type
_entity_poly.pdbx_seq_one_letter_code
_entity_poly.pdbx_strand_id
1 'polypeptide(L)'
;MVDERESEAETPAIDDGIDMAPPEAQLGEWEQQSEPLTVGDSYEQRIRAFREHFESETEAIGDETLSQEGETMATILEKGAD
;
A
#
# COMPACT_ATOMS: atom_id res chain seq x y z
N MET A 1 -22.05 12.71 -43.46
CA MET A 1 -21.39 13.92 -42.95
C MET A 1 -20.54 13.47 -41.79
N VAL A 2 -19.22 13.52 -41.93
CA VAL A 2 -18.27 13.27 -40.84
C VAL A 2 -18.08 14.62 -40.17
N ASP A 3 -18.44 14.73 -38.90
CA ASP A 3 -18.22 15.93 -38.10
C ASP A 3 -16.78 15.85 -37.60
N GLU A 4 -15.88 16.54 -38.30
CA GLU A 4 -14.48 16.68 -37.92
C GLU A 4 -14.43 17.52 -36.65
N ARG A 5 -14.34 16.87 -35.50
CA ARG A 5 -13.97 17.52 -34.24
C ARG A 5 -12.52 17.97 -34.37
N GLU A 6 -12.30 19.18 -34.86
CA GLU A 6 -11.08 19.93 -34.51
C GLU A 6 -11.16 20.21 -33.00
N SER A 7 -10.81 19.20 -32.20
CA SER A 7 -10.51 19.41 -30.80
C SER A 7 -9.15 20.09 -30.76
N GLU A 8 -9.18 21.42 -30.78
CA GLU A 8 -8.11 22.25 -30.25
C GLU A 8 -7.99 21.88 -28.76
N ALA A 9 -7.32 20.76 -28.48
CA ALA A 9 -7.01 20.33 -27.14
C ALA A 9 -5.92 21.27 -26.65
N GLU A 10 -6.35 22.39 -26.07
CA GLU A 10 -5.47 23.25 -25.29
C GLU A 10 -4.79 22.34 -24.25
N THR A 11 -3.48 22.16 -24.43
CA THR A 11 -2.69 21.36 -23.50
C THR A 11 -2.70 22.16 -22.20
N PRO A 12 -3.26 21.64 -21.10
CA PRO A 12 -3.27 22.38 -19.85
C PRO A 12 -1.82 22.72 -19.51
N ALA A 13 -1.59 23.99 -19.12
CA ALA A 13 -0.29 24.42 -18.64
C ALA A 13 0.18 23.47 -17.54
N ILE A 14 1.49 23.24 -17.44
CA ILE A 14 2.06 22.44 -16.36
C ILE A 14 1.75 23.18 -15.05
N ASP A 15 0.72 22.70 -14.38
CA ASP A 15 0.28 23.15 -13.07
C ASP A 15 1.19 22.52 -12.01
N ASP A 16 1.48 23.29 -10.96
CA ASP A 16 2.45 22.97 -9.91
C ASP A 16 1.83 21.98 -8.91
N GLY A 17 1.44 20.79 -9.41
CA GLY A 17 0.81 19.73 -8.62
C GLY A 17 -0.66 19.97 -8.27
N ILE A 18 -1.19 19.12 -7.40
CA ILE A 18 -2.53 19.28 -6.82
C ILE A 18 -2.36 19.99 -5.48
N ASP A 19 -3.00 21.15 -5.31
CA ASP A 19 -3.03 21.85 -4.04
C ASP A 19 -3.57 20.94 -2.93
N MET A 20 -2.87 20.92 -1.80
CA MET A 20 -3.29 20.15 -0.64
C MET A 20 -4.63 20.69 -0.11
N ALA A 21 -5.59 19.81 0.12
CA ALA A 21 -6.89 20.20 0.67
C ALA A 21 -6.70 20.94 2.02
N PRO A 22 -7.49 22.00 2.28
CA PRO A 22 -7.43 22.70 3.56
C PRO A 22 -7.73 21.74 4.72
N PRO A 23 -7.08 21.90 5.88
CA PRO A 23 -7.16 20.94 7.00
C PRO A 23 -8.57 20.81 7.61
N GLU A 24 -9.47 21.74 7.29
CA GLU A 24 -10.86 21.79 7.75
C GLU A 24 -11.88 21.26 6.73
N ALA A 25 -11.41 20.70 5.60
CA ALA A 25 -12.27 20.03 4.63
C ALA A 25 -12.96 18.83 5.29
N GLN A 26 -14.29 18.92 5.40
CA GLN A 26 -15.12 17.82 5.88
C GLN A 26 -15.40 16.87 4.72
N LEU A 27 -15.36 15.56 5.01
CA LEU A 27 -15.72 14.53 4.04
C LEU A 27 -17.17 14.74 3.57
N GLY A 28 -17.36 14.71 2.26
CA GLY A 28 -18.68 14.74 1.62
C GLY A 28 -19.47 13.46 1.86
N GLU A 29 -20.74 13.47 1.50
CA GLU A 29 -21.68 12.34 1.68
C GLU A 29 -21.18 11.02 1.07
N TRP A 30 -20.36 11.11 0.02
CA TRP A 30 -19.85 9.96 -0.73
C TRP A 30 -18.39 9.62 -0.42
N GLU A 31 -17.70 10.42 0.40
CA GLU A 31 -16.30 10.21 0.72
C GLU A 31 -16.17 9.19 1.86
N GLN A 32 -15.42 8.11 1.62
CA GLN A 32 -15.20 7.04 2.57
C GLN A 32 -13.77 7.08 3.12
N GLN A 33 -13.63 6.71 4.39
CA GLN A 33 -12.34 6.49 5.01
C GLN A 33 -11.94 5.03 4.89
N SER A 34 -10.66 4.81 4.61
CA SER A 34 -10.09 3.47 4.66
C SER A 34 -10.12 2.92 6.09
N GLU A 35 -10.45 1.64 6.21
CA GLU A 35 -10.24 0.92 7.47
C GLU A 35 -8.76 0.54 7.62
N PRO A 36 -8.25 0.44 8.86
CA PRO A 36 -6.94 -0.14 9.11
C PRO A 36 -6.83 -1.55 8.51
N LEU A 37 -5.72 -1.82 7.84
CA LEU A 37 -5.45 -3.15 7.28
C LEU A 37 -5.06 -4.11 8.40
N THR A 38 -5.82 -5.20 8.56
CA THR A 38 -5.54 -6.27 9.51
C THR A 38 -5.48 -7.63 8.81
N VAL A 39 -4.87 -8.62 9.46
CA VAL A 39 -4.86 -10.01 9.02
C VAL A 39 -5.63 -10.86 10.03
N GLY A 40 -6.44 -11.81 9.55
CA GLY A 40 -7.15 -12.71 10.47
C GLY A 40 -6.21 -13.72 11.15
N ASP A 41 -6.63 -14.26 12.29
CA ASP A 41 -5.85 -15.20 13.14
C ASP A 41 -5.19 -16.37 12.39
N SER A 42 -5.87 -16.91 11.38
CA SER A 42 -5.36 -18.02 10.56
C SER A 42 -4.14 -17.60 9.74
N TYR A 43 -4.15 -16.37 9.21
CA TYR A 43 -3.02 -15.82 8.48
C TYR A 43 -1.88 -15.43 9.40
N GLU A 44 -2.16 -14.87 10.57
CA GLU A 44 -1.10 -14.60 11.55
C GLU A 44 -0.32 -15.88 11.92
N GLN A 45 -1.03 -16.98 12.21
CA GLN A 45 -0.40 -18.25 12.55
C GLN A 45 0.46 -18.78 11.39
N ARG A 46 -0.03 -18.65 10.15
CA ARG A 46 0.73 -19.04 8.95
C ARG A 46 1.97 -18.18 8.77
N ILE A 47 1.88 -16.87 8.98
CA ILE A 47 3.02 -15.94 8.87
C ILE A 47 4.06 -16.26 9.95
N ARG A 48 3.65 -16.54 11.19
CA ARG A 48 4.57 -16.96 12.28
C ARG A 48 5.34 -18.23 11.90
N ALA A 49 4.62 -19.27 11.48
CA ALA A 49 5.24 -20.54 11.09
C ALA A 49 6.16 -20.40 9.87
N PHE A 50 5.75 -19.60 8.87
CA PHE A 50 6.56 -19.36 7.69
C PHE A 50 7.80 -18.54 8.01
N ARG A 51 7.70 -17.53 8.88
CA ARG A 51 8.82 -16.68 9.27
C ARG A 51 9.94 -17.48 9.95
N GLU A 52 9.60 -18.41 10.85
CA GLU A 52 10.59 -19.31 11.47
C GLU A 52 11.36 -20.13 10.42
N HIS A 53 10.63 -20.69 9.45
CA HIS A 53 11.25 -21.44 8.35
C HIS A 53 12.10 -20.52 7.46
N PHE A 54 11.62 -19.33 7.15
CA PHE A 54 12.31 -18.35 6.32
C PHE A 54 13.64 -17.91 6.95
N GLU A 55 13.65 -17.60 8.25
CA GLU A 55 14.87 -17.21 8.97
C GLU A 55 15.93 -18.34 8.92
N SER A 56 15.51 -19.59 9.14
CA SER A 56 16.39 -20.76 9.03
C SER A 56 16.99 -20.93 7.62
N GLU A 57 16.18 -20.77 6.58
CA GLU A 57 16.65 -20.93 5.19
C GLU A 57 17.59 -19.79 4.79
N THR A 58 17.26 -18.54 5.17
CA THR A 58 18.09 -17.36 4.90
C THR A 58 19.46 -17.48 5.57
N GLU A 59 19.52 -17.97 6.81
CA GLU A 59 20.78 -18.27 7.49
C GLU A 59 21.57 -19.38 6.76
N ALA A 60 20.89 -20.44 6.30
CA ALA A 60 21.53 -21.55 5.61
C ALA A 60 22.14 -21.15 4.25
N ILE A 61 21.50 -20.24 3.51
CA ILE A 61 22.00 -19.74 2.21
C ILE A 61 22.95 -18.54 2.37
N GLY A 62 22.95 -17.88 3.52
CA GLY A 62 23.80 -16.72 3.81
C GLY A 62 23.42 -15.46 3.02
N ASP A 63 22.14 -15.28 2.72
CA ASP A 63 21.66 -14.16 1.89
C ASP A 63 21.10 -13.02 2.75
N GLU A 64 21.90 -11.99 2.97
CA GLU A 64 21.52 -10.81 3.75
C GLU A 64 20.53 -9.88 3.01
N THR A 65 20.31 -10.07 1.70
CA THR A 65 19.39 -9.24 0.90
C THR A 65 17.93 -9.51 1.25
N LEU A 66 17.65 -10.63 1.91
CA LEU A 66 16.31 -11.09 2.33
C LEU A 66 15.84 -10.53 3.69
N SER A 67 16.57 -9.58 4.26
CA SER A 67 16.25 -8.97 5.55
C SER A 67 14.94 -8.19 5.52
N GLN A 68 14.64 -7.52 4.40
CA GLN A 68 13.42 -6.72 4.24
C GLN A 68 12.14 -7.56 4.33
N GLU A 69 12.14 -8.79 3.80
CA GLU A 69 11.01 -9.70 3.85
C GLU A 69 10.72 -10.15 5.28
N GLY A 70 11.77 -10.42 6.07
CA GLY A 70 11.66 -10.72 7.50
C GLY A 70 11.03 -9.57 8.29
N GLU A 71 11.51 -8.35 8.06
CA GLU A 71 10.96 -7.13 8.68
C GLU A 71 9.50 -6.87 8.26
N THR A 72 9.17 -7.15 7.00
CA THR A 72 7.80 -7.02 6.49
C THR A 72 6.86 -7.97 7.22
N MET A 73 7.24 -9.24 7.39
CA MET A 73 6.45 -10.22 8.15
C MET A 73 6.30 -9.82 9.62
N ALA A 74 7.36 -9.30 10.25
CA ALA A 74 7.31 -8.79 11.60
C ALA A 74 6.33 -7.61 11.74
N THR A 75 6.36 -6.67 10.78
CA THR A 75 5.45 -5.51 10.75
C THR A 75 3.99 -5.94 10.61
N ILE A 76 3.70 -6.94 9.77
CA ILE A 76 2.34 -7.46 9.59
C ILE A 76 1.83 -8.10 10.89
N LEU A 77 2.67 -8.86 11.59
CA LEU A 77 2.30 -9.51 12.86
C LEU A 77 2.13 -8.50 14.01
N GLU A 78 2.89 -7.40 14.01
CA GLU A 78 2.72 -6.33 15.00
C GLU A 78 1.39 -5.60 14.80
N LYS A 79 1.07 -5.24 13.55
CA LYS A 79 -0.15 -4.49 13.21
C LYS A 79 -1.42 -5.34 13.14
N GLY A 80 -1.27 -6.67 13.06
CA GLY A 80 -2.38 -7.62 13.03
C GLY A 80 -2.92 -8.02 14.40
N ALA A 81 -2.22 -7.68 15.49
CA ALA A 81 -2.51 -8.13 16.85
C ALA A 81 -3.53 -7.28 17.64
N ASP A 82 -4.22 -6.34 16.98
CA ASP A 82 -5.24 -5.43 17.56
C ASP A 82 -6.69 -5.95 17.42
#